data_AF-A0AAJ7W5U4-F1
#
_entry.id   AF-A0AAJ7W5U4-F1
#
_cell.length_a   1.000
_cell.length_b   1.000
_cell.length_c   1.000
_cell.angle_alpha   90.00
_cell.angle_beta   90.00
_cell.angle_gamma   90.00
#
_symmetry.space_group_name_H-M   'P 1'
#
loop_
_entity.id
_entity.type
_entity.pdbx_description
1 polymer ?
#
loop_
_entity_poly.entity_id
_entity_poly.type
_entity_poly.pdbx_seq_one_letter_code
_entity_poly.pdbx_strand_id
1 'polypeptide(L)'
;MGRSSTGPVIRMSSGSHGAGGIECCFCRCCTCIHIEFLKTSPGIIKISETIISGLIQSLLINYGLRYSSTIGSAFEGSLTTASACFLTSSVLLACYVISEKSYRLVRSSLFELMFNALACFLYMSSASYLAFSTKMFLWAQYLLTPGYDVYPAMTAAYLLSGVVGLLHGADAYFSYIHYRGGR
;
A
#
# COMPACT_ATOMS: atom_id res chain seq x y z
N MET A 1 -41.98 -42.39 16.51
CA MET A 1 -41.84 -40.96 16.19
C MET A 1 -40.40 -40.54 16.43
N GLY A 2 -39.53 -40.67 15.42
CA GLY A 2 -38.11 -40.31 15.50
C GLY A 2 -37.85 -39.04 14.69
N ARG A 3 -37.43 -37.96 15.37
CA ARG A 3 -37.03 -36.69 14.75
C ARG A 3 -35.71 -36.88 14.00
N SER A 4 -35.71 -36.65 12.68
CA SER A 4 -34.47 -36.52 11.91
C SER A 4 -34.07 -35.05 11.89
N SER A 5 -32.88 -34.79 12.42
CA SER A 5 -32.26 -33.47 12.54
C SER A 5 -31.65 -33.08 11.19
N THR A 6 -32.29 -32.16 10.48
CA THR A 6 -31.78 -31.58 9.23
C THR A 6 -30.77 -30.47 9.59
N GLY A 7 -29.53 -30.86 9.87
CA GLY A 7 -28.42 -29.91 9.93
C GLY A 7 -28.14 -29.29 8.55
N PRO A 8 -27.55 -28.08 8.47
CA PRO A 8 -27.22 -27.46 7.20
C PRO A 8 -26.21 -28.31 6.44
N VAL A 9 -26.60 -28.78 5.24
CA VAL A 9 -25.73 -29.50 4.32
C VAL A 9 -24.78 -28.51 3.68
N ILE A 10 -23.54 -28.46 4.16
CA ILE A 10 -22.46 -27.70 3.53
C ILE A 10 -22.09 -28.43 2.23
N ARG A 11 -22.69 -28.02 1.11
CA ARG A 11 -22.26 -28.45 -0.23
C ARG A 11 -20.92 -27.79 -0.53
N MET A 12 -19.82 -28.53 -0.33
CA MET A 12 -18.54 -28.20 -0.93
C MET A 12 -18.67 -28.40 -2.44
N SER A 13 -18.84 -27.31 -3.17
CA SER A 13 -18.72 -27.30 -4.62
C SER A 13 -17.28 -27.64 -4.99
N SER A 14 -17.03 -28.89 -5.37
CA SER A 14 -15.85 -29.30 -6.14
C SER A 14 -15.95 -28.73 -7.55
N GLY A 15 -15.89 -27.41 -7.65
CA GLY A 15 -15.74 -26.69 -8.91
C GLY A 15 -14.28 -26.70 -9.30
N SER A 16 -13.98 -27.36 -10.40
CA SER A 16 -12.69 -27.32 -11.10
C SER A 16 -12.39 -25.87 -11.52
N HIS A 17 -11.77 -25.09 -10.64
CA HIS A 17 -11.18 -23.80 -11.01
C HIS A 17 -9.80 -24.07 -11.60
N GLY A 18 -9.55 -23.48 -12.78
CA GLY A 18 -8.33 -23.64 -13.57
C GLY A 18 -7.09 -23.59 -12.70
N ALA A 19 -6.28 -24.63 -12.80
CA ALA A 19 -5.12 -24.80 -11.95
C ALA A 19 -4.05 -23.74 -12.27
N GLY A 20 -4.10 -22.62 -11.54
CA GLY A 20 -3.02 -21.65 -11.49
C GLY A 20 -1.76 -22.23 -10.86
N GLY A 21 -0.61 -21.88 -11.40
CA GLY A 21 0.71 -22.26 -10.88
C GLY A 21 1.80 -22.17 -11.95
N ILE A 22 3.01 -21.79 -11.54
CA ILE A 22 4.20 -21.83 -12.40
C ILE A 22 4.88 -23.18 -12.16
N GLU A 23 5.05 -23.98 -13.22
CA GLU A 23 5.80 -25.23 -13.12
C GLU A 23 7.29 -24.93 -12.90
N CYS A 24 7.87 -25.48 -11.83
CA CYS A 24 9.32 -25.46 -11.61
C CYS A 24 9.82 -26.86 -11.23
N CYS A 25 10.49 -27.49 -12.21
CA CYS A 25 11.30 -28.71 -12.16
C CYS A 25 10.70 -30.01 -11.55
N PHE A 26 10.30 -30.08 -10.27
CA PHE A 26 9.88 -31.36 -9.64
C PHE A 26 8.81 -31.24 -8.54
N CYS A 27 8.39 -30.02 -8.17
CA CYS A 27 7.30 -29.77 -7.23
C CYS A 27 6.44 -28.62 -7.77
N ARG A 28 5.13 -28.71 -7.56
CA ARG A 28 4.19 -27.64 -7.89
C ARG A 28 4.28 -26.55 -6.83
N CYS A 29 5.33 -25.72 -6.87
CA CYS A 29 5.41 -24.54 -6.03
C CYS A 29 4.32 -23.55 -6.48
N CYS A 30 3.58 -23.00 -5.52
CA CYS A 30 2.66 -21.89 -5.76
C CYS A 30 1.42 -22.21 -6.61
N THR A 31 0.73 -23.33 -6.36
CA THR A 31 -0.64 -23.60 -6.87
C THR A 31 -1.70 -22.60 -6.42
N CYS A 32 -1.32 -21.65 -5.56
CA CYS A 32 -2.19 -20.65 -4.95
C CYS A 32 -2.01 -19.25 -5.56
N ILE A 33 -1.06 -19.06 -6.49
CA ILE A 33 -0.85 -17.76 -7.16
C ILE A 33 -1.96 -17.56 -8.20
N HIS A 34 -3.00 -16.85 -7.79
CA HIS A 34 -4.02 -16.34 -8.70
C HIS A 34 -3.52 -15.02 -9.30
N ILE A 35 -2.68 -15.08 -10.34
CA ILE A 35 -2.14 -13.89 -11.04
C ILE A 35 -3.27 -13.03 -11.61
N GLU A 36 -4.42 -13.65 -11.89
CA GLU A 36 -5.65 -12.99 -12.32
C GLU A 36 -6.17 -11.96 -11.30
N PHE A 37 -5.84 -12.15 -10.02
CA PHE A 37 -6.17 -11.20 -8.95
C PHE A 37 -5.43 -9.86 -9.12
N LEU A 38 -4.20 -9.87 -9.65
CA LEU A 38 -3.45 -8.63 -9.91
C LEU A 38 -4.12 -7.74 -10.97
N LYS A 39 -5.01 -8.30 -11.80
CA LYS A 39 -5.83 -7.56 -12.77
C LYS A 39 -7.14 -7.00 -12.19
N THR A 40 -7.50 -7.35 -10.96
CA THR A 40 -8.70 -6.79 -10.34
C THR A 40 -8.46 -5.33 -9.93
N SER A 41 -9.50 -4.51 -10.00
CA SER A 41 -9.43 -3.08 -9.63
C SER A 41 -8.75 -2.79 -8.27
N PRO A 42 -9.00 -3.52 -7.16
CA PRO A 42 -8.28 -3.29 -5.91
C PRO A 42 -6.81 -3.70 -5.97
N GLY A 43 -6.49 -4.78 -6.69
CA GLY A 43 -5.12 -5.27 -6.82
C GLY A 43 -4.25 -4.23 -7.51
N ILE A 44 -4.75 -3.62 -8.58
CA ILE A 44 -4.05 -2.55 -9.31
C ILE A 44 -3.82 -1.33 -8.42
N ILE A 45 -4.82 -0.92 -7.62
CA ILE A 45 -4.68 0.19 -6.68
C ILE A 45 -3.57 -0.12 -5.66
N LYS A 46 -3.59 -1.29 -5.02
CA LYS A 46 -2.57 -1.70 -4.04
C LYS A 46 -1.15 -1.77 -4.62
N ILE A 47 -1.02 -2.28 -5.84
CA ILE A 47 0.26 -2.30 -6.56
C ILE A 47 0.74 -0.87 -6.81
N SER A 48 -0.14 0.02 -7.26
CA SER A 48 0.20 1.42 -7.50
C SER A 48 0.64 2.14 -6.22
N GLU A 49 -0.05 1.92 -5.11
CA GLU A 49 0.33 2.44 -3.78
C GLU A 49 1.71 1.93 -3.37
N THR A 50 1.97 0.63 -3.54
CA THR A 50 3.25 0.00 -3.16
C THR A 50 4.40 0.52 -4.01
N ILE A 51 4.21 0.66 -5.32
CA ILE A 51 5.23 1.19 -6.25
C ILE A 51 5.54 2.65 -5.92
N ILE A 52 4.51 3.50 -5.78
CA ILE A 52 4.70 4.93 -5.49
C ILE A 52 5.36 5.10 -4.11
N SER A 53 4.91 4.35 -3.11
CA SER A 53 5.53 4.32 -1.77
C SER A 53 7.01 3.92 -1.83
N GLY A 54 7.36 2.91 -2.64
CA GLY A 54 8.75 2.50 -2.87
C GLY A 54 9.59 3.56 -3.58
N LEU A 55 9.02 4.31 -4.53
CA LEU A 55 9.69 5.43 -5.18
C LEU A 55 9.95 6.58 -4.20
N ILE A 56 8.98 6.93 -3.36
CA ILE A 56 9.13 7.93 -2.29
C ILE A 56 10.23 7.50 -1.33
N GLN A 57 10.20 6.24 -0.87
CA GLN A 57 11.23 5.66 -0.01
C GLN A 57 12.62 5.79 -0.63
N SER A 58 12.76 5.45 -1.92
CA SER A 58 14.02 5.53 -2.64
C SER A 58 14.53 6.97 -2.77
N LEU A 59 13.65 7.93 -3.08
CA LEU A 59 13.98 9.36 -3.14
C LEU A 59 14.46 9.88 -1.78
N LEU A 60 13.74 9.53 -0.71
CA LEU A 60 14.09 9.93 0.65
C LEU A 60 15.45 9.36 1.09
N ILE A 61 15.72 8.09 0.80
CA ILE A 61 16.99 7.43 1.15
C ILE A 61 18.15 7.97 0.31
N ASN A 62 18.02 8.03 -1.01
CA ASN A 62 19.14 8.40 -1.89
C ASN A 62 19.47 9.89 -1.84
N TYR A 63 18.47 10.77 -1.70
CA TYR A 63 18.66 12.22 -1.73
C TYR A 63 18.51 12.88 -0.36
N GLY A 64 17.63 12.37 0.51
CA GLY A 64 17.28 13.03 1.78
C GLY A 64 18.14 12.67 2.97
N LEU A 65 18.67 11.44 3.04
CA LEU A 65 19.49 11.00 4.18
C LEU A 65 20.71 11.89 4.41
N ARG A 66 21.32 12.44 3.36
CA ARG A 66 22.46 13.36 3.47
C ARG A 66 22.11 14.71 4.08
N TYR A 67 20.84 15.09 4.06
CA TYR A 67 20.32 16.37 4.56
C TYR A 67 19.35 16.19 5.73
N SER A 68 19.35 15.01 6.36
CA SER A 68 18.45 14.69 7.49
C SER A 68 18.64 15.65 8.67
N SER A 69 19.86 16.10 8.94
CA SER A 69 20.18 17.08 9.99
C SER A 69 19.64 18.49 9.71
N THR A 70 19.45 18.84 8.43
CA THR A 70 18.94 20.16 8.02
C THR A 70 17.41 20.18 7.92
N ILE A 71 16.81 19.11 7.40
CA ILE A 71 15.35 18.95 7.28
C ILE A 71 14.72 18.58 8.64
N GLY A 72 15.48 17.86 9.48
CA GLY A 72 15.11 17.48 10.83
C GLY A 72 13.99 16.43 10.90
N SER A 73 13.12 16.57 11.89
CA SER A 73 12.01 15.65 12.19
C SER A 73 11.02 15.43 11.04
N ALA A 74 10.93 16.38 10.10
CA ALA A 74 10.05 16.26 8.93
C ALA A 74 10.48 15.13 7.98
N PHE A 75 11.79 14.94 7.85
CA PHE A 75 12.38 13.87 7.05
C PHE A 75 12.14 12.51 7.74
N GLU A 76 12.46 12.40 9.02
CA GLU A 76 12.29 11.18 9.81
C GLU A 76 10.83 10.71 9.84
N GLY A 77 9.89 11.64 10.02
CA GLY A 77 8.45 11.34 10.00
C GLY A 77 7.97 10.83 8.64
N SER A 78 8.45 11.44 7.54
CA SER A 78 8.11 11.03 6.17
C SER A 78 8.71 9.65 5.83
N LEU A 79 9.97 9.42 6.20
CA LEU A 79 10.68 8.17 5.96
C LEU A 79 10.06 6.99 6.74
N THR A 80 9.67 7.24 8.00
CA THR A 80 8.99 6.24 8.83
C THR A 80 7.60 5.92 8.29
N THR A 81 6.85 6.94 7.88
CA THR A 81 5.51 6.75 7.29
C THR A 81 5.61 5.95 5.99
N ALA A 82 6.50 6.33 5.08
CA ALA A 82 6.70 5.63 3.81
C ALA A 82 7.11 4.16 4.03
N SER A 83 8.01 3.89 4.98
CA SER A 83 8.51 2.53 5.22
C SER A 83 7.45 1.62 5.84
N ALA A 84 6.71 2.13 6.82
CA ALA A 84 5.59 1.41 7.42
C ALA A 84 4.51 1.11 6.37
N CYS A 85 4.13 2.10 5.56
CA CYS A 85 3.08 1.91 4.55
C CYS A 85 3.53 0.98 3.41
N PHE A 86 4.79 1.08 2.97
CA PHE A 86 5.38 0.19 1.98
C PHE A 86 5.40 -1.26 2.46
N LEU A 87 5.89 -1.49 3.68
CA LEU A 87 6.02 -2.83 4.24
C LEU A 87 4.65 -3.47 4.45
N THR A 88 3.70 -2.75 5.04
CA THR A 88 2.34 -3.27 5.26
C THR A 88 1.62 -3.54 3.93
N SER A 89 1.72 -2.65 2.94
CA SER A 89 1.10 -2.86 1.62
C SER A 89 1.73 -4.03 0.87
N SER A 90 3.06 -4.20 0.98
CA SER A 90 3.77 -5.35 0.40
C SER A 90 3.36 -6.68 1.05
N VAL A 91 3.20 -6.70 2.37
CA VAL A 91 2.73 -7.89 3.10
C VAL A 91 1.29 -8.20 2.71
N LEU A 92 0.41 -7.21 2.66
CA LEU A 92 -0.98 -7.39 2.21
C LEU A 92 -1.05 -7.93 0.78
N LEU A 93 -0.25 -7.36 -0.13
CA LEU A 93 -0.16 -7.82 -1.51
C LEU A 93 0.33 -9.28 -1.58
N ALA A 94 1.38 -9.63 -0.82
CA ALA A 94 1.86 -11.00 -0.74
C ALA A 94 0.78 -11.95 -0.19
N CYS A 95 0.07 -11.55 0.87
CA CYS A 95 -1.05 -12.32 1.41
C CYS A 95 -2.18 -12.52 0.39
N TYR A 96 -2.48 -11.51 -0.44
CA TYR A 96 -3.50 -11.60 -1.48
C TYR A 96 -3.08 -12.51 -2.64
N VAL A 97 -1.79 -12.48 -3.01
CA VAL A 97 -1.24 -13.35 -4.05
C VAL A 97 -1.21 -14.81 -3.60
N ILE A 98 -1.04 -15.09 -2.30
CA ILE A 98 -0.92 -16.46 -1.76
C ILE A 98 -2.28 -17.12 -1.51
N SER A 99 -3.38 -16.39 -1.25
CA SER A 99 -4.65 -17.01 -0.86
C SER A 99 -5.88 -16.15 -1.19
N GLU A 100 -6.75 -16.66 -2.07
CA GLU A 100 -8.03 -16.03 -2.43
C GLU A 100 -9.03 -15.98 -1.25
N LYS A 101 -9.01 -17.00 -0.38
CA LYS A 101 -9.81 -16.98 0.86
C LYS A 101 -9.38 -15.83 1.78
N SER A 102 -8.08 -15.58 1.88
CA SER A 102 -7.54 -14.49 2.69
C SER A 102 -7.93 -13.13 2.11
N TYR A 103 -7.92 -12.98 0.78
CA TYR A 103 -8.36 -11.75 0.13
C TYR A 103 -9.82 -11.37 0.47
N ARG A 104 -10.77 -12.30 0.37
CA ARG A 104 -12.19 -12.00 0.70
C ARG A 104 -12.39 -11.64 2.18
N LEU A 105 -11.64 -12.29 3.07
CA LEU A 105 -11.70 -12.02 4.51
C LEU A 105 -11.07 -10.67 4.86
N VAL A 106 -9.91 -10.36 4.27
CA VAL A 106 -9.19 -9.11 4.55
C VAL A 106 -9.90 -7.92 3.90
N ARG A 107 -10.45 -8.05 2.70
CA ARG A 107 -11.22 -6.96 2.08
C ARG A 107 -12.52 -6.64 2.80
N SER A 108 -13.08 -7.61 3.51
CA SER A 108 -14.21 -7.40 4.43
C SER A 108 -13.76 -6.97 5.84
N SER A 109 -12.45 -6.88 6.09
CA SER A 109 -11.90 -6.55 7.40
C SER A 109 -11.89 -5.05 7.64
N LEU A 110 -12.24 -4.65 8.87
CA LEU A 110 -12.03 -3.29 9.36
C LEU A 110 -10.55 -2.91 9.36
N PHE A 111 -9.63 -3.88 9.36
CA PHE A 111 -8.19 -3.64 9.31
C PHE A 111 -7.77 -2.86 8.07
N GLU A 112 -8.23 -3.25 6.88
CA GLU A 112 -7.81 -2.59 5.63
C GLU A 112 -8.36 -1.17 5.54
N LEU A 113 -9.60 -0.96 6.00
CA LEU A 113 -10.20 0.36 6.14
C LEU A 113 -9.39 1.26 7.09
N MET A 114 -9.11 0.79 8.30
CA MET A 114 -8.39 1.56 9.31
C MET A 114 -6.95 1.85 8.90
N PHE A 115 -6.27 0.87 8.31
CA PHE A 115 -4.90 1.02 7.82
C PHE A 115 -4.83 2.05 6.70
N ASN A 116 -5.66 1.94 5.66
CA ASN A 116 -5.66 2.88 4.54
C ASN A 116 -6.08 4.30 4.97
N ALA A 117 -7.04 4.43 5.90
CA ALA A 117 -7.42 5.73 6.47
C ALA A 117 -6.25 6.37 7.24
N LEU A 118 -5.58 5.60 8.12
CA LEU A 118 -4.40 6.06 8.86
C LEU A 118 -3.26 6.42 7.90
N ALA A 119 -2.99 5.58 6.90
CA ALA A 119 -1.96 5.83 5.88
C ALA A 119 -2.25 7.14 5.13
N CYS A 120 -3.50 7.39 4.73
CA CYS A 120 -3.91 8.67 4.13
C CYS A 120 -3.58 9.87 5.02
N PHE A 121 -3.96 9.82 6.30
CA PHE A 121 -3.69 10.91 7.24
C PHE A 121 -2.19 11.11 7.48
N LEU A 122 -1.43 10.04 7.64
CA LEU A 122 0.01 10.10 7.85
C LEU A 122 0.74 10.61 6.61
N TYR A 123 0.35 10.17 5.41
CA TYR A 123 0.92 10.67 4.15
C TYR A 123 0.62 12.15 3.90
N MET A 124 -0.60 12.61 4.16
CA MET A 124 -0.94 14.03 4.04
C MET A 124 -0.23 14.91 5.08
N SER A 125 -0.13 14.42 6.32
CA SER A 125 0.57 15.12 7.40
C SER A 125 2.07 15.21 7.13
N SER A 126 2.69 14.09 6.71
CA SER A 126 4.10 14.07 6.33
C SER A 126 4.38 14.90 5.08
N ALA A 127 3.51 14.85 4.06
CA ALA A 127 3.65 15.67 2.85
C ALA A 127 3.61 17.17 3.16
N SER A 128 2.65 17.62 3.99
CA SER A 128 2.57 19.03 4.38
C SER A 128 3.77 19.48 5.22
N TYR A 129 4.22 18.65 6.17
CA TYR A 129 5.36 18.97 7.02
C TYR A 129 6.69 18.98 6.24
N LEU A 130 6.87 18.01 5.33
CA LEU A 130 8.01 17.97 4.43
C LEU A 130 7.96 19.14 3.44
N ALA A 131 6.81 19.51 2.88
CA ALA A 131 6.67 20.67 2.00
C ALA A 131 7.09 21.98 2.69
N PHE A 132 6.64 22.19 3.93
CA PHE A 132 7.04 23.36 4.72
C PHE A 132 8.54 23.37 5.00
N SER A 133 9.11 22.25 5.44
CA SER A 133 10.55 22.12 5.72
C SER A 133 11.39 22.34 4.44
N THR A 134 10.98 21.77 3.31
CA THR A 134 11.66 21.92 2.02
C THR A 134 11.68 23.38 1.56
N LYS A 135 10.57 24.12 1.73
CA LYS A 135 10.48 25.53 1.36
C LYS A 135 11.26 26.45 2.31
N MET A 136 11.33 26.13 3.59
CA MET A 136 12.08 26.96 4.55
C MET A 136 13.60 26.72 4.47
N PHE A 137 14.04 25.46 4.39
CA PHE A 137 15.46 25.11 4.48
C PHE A 137 16.13 24.94 3.12
N LEU A 138 15.53 24.17 2.20
CA LEU A 138 16.19 23.85 0.93
C LEU A 138 16.06 24.96 -0.10
N TRP A 139 15.06 25.84 0.00
CA TRP A 139 14.93 26.99 -0.90
C TRP A 139 16.14 27.94 -0.80
N ALA A 140 16.58 28.24 0.41
CA ALA A 140 17.75 29.09 0.63
C ALA A 140 19.03 28.45 0.06
N GLN A 141 19.21 27.13 0.26
CA GLN A 141 20.35 26.37 -0.26
C GLN A 141 20.35 26.30 -1.80
N TYR A 142 19.16 26.16 -2.41
CA TYR A 142 18.98 26.09 -3.86
C TYR A 142 19.37 27.40 -4.57
N LEU A 143 19.08 28.56 -3.96
CA LEU A 143 19.47 29.88 -4.48
C LEU A 143 20.98 30.14 -4.40
N LEU A 144 21.67 29.54 -3.42
CA LEU A 144 23.09 29.77 -3.16
C LEU A 144 24.00 28.82 -3.93
N THR A 145 23.53 27.62 -4.28
CA THR A 145 24.35 26.57 -4.90
C THR A 145 23.80 26.17 -6.27
N PRO A 146 24.48 26.51 -7.39
CA PRO A 146 24.06 26.06 -8.71
C PRO A 146 24.19 24.53 -8.83
N GLY A 147 23.13 23.85 -9.29
CA GLY A 147 23.09 22.38 -9.49
C GLY A 147 22.56 21.56 -8.30
N TYR A 148 21.75 22.16 -7.42
CA TYR A 148 21.25 21.48 -6.22
C TYR A 148 20.03 20.57 -6.51
N ASP A 149 20.29 19.32 -6.89
CA ASP A 149 19.27 18.31 -7.27
C ASP A 149 18.39 17.79 -6.11
N VAL A 150 18.74 18.09 -4.86
CA VAL A 150 18.00 17.62 -3.68
C VAL A 150 16.67 18.37 -3.52
N TYR A 151 16.62 19.65 -3.88
CA TYR A 151 15.39 20.44 -3.84
C TYR A 151 14.28 19.87 -4.73
N PRO A 152 14.51 19.59 -6.03
CA PRO A 152 13.50 18.95 -6.87
C PRO A 152 13.19 17.51 -6.44
N ALA A 153 14.17 16.74 -5.94
CA ALA A 153 13.93 15.39 -5.43
C ALA A 153 13.01 15.36 -4.21
N MET A 154 13.24 16.24 -3.22
CA MET A 154 12.36 16.38 -2.05
C MET A 154 10.99 16.94 -2.44
N THR A 155 10.95 17.81 -3.44
CA THR A 155 9.71 18.34 -3.99
C THR A 155 8.86 17.24 -4.62
N ALA A 156 9.48 16.37 -5.42
CA ALA A 156 8.83 15.19 -5.96
C ALA A 156 8.35 14.26 -4.83
N ALA A 157 9.18 14.03 -3.79
CA ALA A 157 8.83 13.16 -2.68
C ALA A 157 7.55 13.62 -1.96
N TYR A 158 7.42 14.90 -1.58
CA TYR A 158 6.19 15.35 -0.89
C TYR A 158 4.97 15.40 -1.81
N LEU A 159 5.13 15.68 -3.11
CA LEU A 159 4.03 15.63 -4.08
C LEU A 159 3.52 14.20 -4.26
N LEU A 160 4.43 13.24 -4.42
CA LEU A 160 4.10 11.83 -4.52
C LEU A 160 3.47 11.32 -3.22
N SER A 161 3.94 11.76 -2.04
CA SER A 161 3.32 11.49 -0.75
C SER A 161 1.87 12.00 -0.69
N GLY A 162 1.58 13.18 -1.24
CA GLY A 162 0.20 13.67 -1.36
C GLY A 162 -0.67 12.79 -2.25
N VAL A 163 -0.14 12.37 -3.42
CA VAL A 163 -0.87 11.49 -4.36
C VAL A 163 -1.14 10.12 -3.74
N VAL A 164 -0.15 9.48 -3.12
CA VAL A 164 -0.34 8.16 -2.49
C VAL A 164 -1.24 8.24 -1.26
N GLY A 165 -1.22 9.37 -0.53
CA GLY A 165 -2.19 9.63 0.53
C GLY A 165 -3.63 9.64 0.00
N LEU A 166 -3.87 10.32 -1.12
CA LEU A 166 -5.19 10.30 -1.78
C LEU A 166 -5.57 8.91 -2.30
N LEU A 167 -4.61 8.13 -2.83
CA LEU A 167 -4.86 6.75 -3.26
C LEU A 167 -5.30 5.88 -2.07
N HIS A 168 -4.59 5.93 -0.95
CA HIS A 168 -5.00 5.22 0.27
C HIS A 168 -6.38 5.69 0.77
N GLY A 169 -6.69 6.99 0.68
CA GLY A 169 -8.02 7.51 1.01
C GLY A 169 -9.12 6.97 0.08
N ALA A 170 -8.85 6.88 -1.22
CA ALA A 170 -9.77 6.30 -2.19
C ALA A 170 -9.95 4.80 -1.96
N ASP A 171 -8.88 4.06 -1.68
CA ASP A 171 -8.93 2.62 -1.37
C ASP A 171 -9.73 2.35 -0.08
N ALA A 172 -9.57 3.20 0.94
CA ALA A 172 -10.40 3.19 2.14
C ALA A 172 -11.88 3.43 1.81
N TYR A 173 -12.19 4.41 0.97
CA TYR A 173 -13.57 4.70 0.57
C TYR A 173 -14.23 3.55 -0.21
N PHE A 174 -13.52 2.96 -1.18
CA PHE A 174 -14.03 1.81 -1.93
C PHE A 174 -14.24 0.59 -1.02
N SER A 175 -13.31 0.35 -0.09
CA SER A 175 -13.43 -0.70 0.92
C SER A 175 -14.61 -0.44 1.87
N TYR A 176 -14.86 0.82 2.23
CA TYR A 176 -16.02 1.22 3.06
C TYR A 176 -17.35 0.95 2.36
N ILE A 177 -17.47 1.33 1.07
CA ILE A 177 -18.68 1.05 0.29
C ILE A 177 -18.91 -0.46 0.19
N HIS A 178 -17.85 -1.22 -0.08
CA HIS A 178 -17.96 -2.68 -0.19
C HIS A 178 -18.36 -3.32 1.14
N TYR A 179 -17.80 -2.84 2.26
CA TYR A 179 -18.18 -3.27 3.60
C TYR A 179 -19.65 -2.97 3.94
N ARG A 180 -20.16 -1.80 3.51
CA ARG A 180 -21.54 -1.38 3.79
C ARG A 180 -22.57 -2.05 2.87
N GLY A 181 -22.23 -2.32 1.61
CA GLY A 181 -23.10 -2.99 0.64
C GLY A 181 -23.12 -4.52 0.71
N GLY A 182 -22.18 -5.12 1.46
CA GLY A 182 -22.10 -6.57 1.70
C GLY A 182 -22.79 -7.07 2.98
N ARG A 183 -23.54 -6.20 3.68
CA ARG A 183 -24.50 -6.59 4.74
C ARG A 183 -25.90 -6.69 4.15
#